data_AF-A0A954B1Q5-F1
#
_entry.id   AF-A0A954B1Q5-F1
#
_cell.length_a   1.000
_cell.length_b   1.000
_cell.length_c   1.000
_cell.angle_alpha   90.00
_cell.angle_beta   90.00
_cell.angle_gamma   90.00
#
_symmetry.space_group_name_H-M   'P 1'
#
loop_
_entity.id
_entity.type
_entity.pdbx_description
1 polymer ?
#
loop_
_entity_poly.entity_id
_entity_poly.type
_entity_poly.pdbx_seq_one_letter_code
_entity_poly.pdbx_strand_id
1 'polypeptide(L)'
;ELHTGAYCDFHAEGKAAERDAELSRLTDMASFAHSLGLEVHAGHGLTYDTVQPVAALPEVRELNIGHFLIGEAIFLGLDPAIREMRRLMDAARA
;
A
#
# COMPACT_ATOMS: atom_id res chain seq x y z
N GLU A 1 0.42 -12.08 -2.76
CA GLU A 1 0.30 -10.62 -2.70
C GLU A 1 -1.17 -10.22 -2.69
N LEU A 2 -1.59 -9.40 -1.73
CA LEU A 2 -2.92 -8.83 -1.65
C LEU A 2 -3.05 -7.67 -2.64
N HIS A 3 -4.17 -7.62 -3.35
CA HIS A 3 -4.42 -6.61 -4.36
C HIS A 3 -5.04 -5.35 -3.76
N THR A 4 -4.31 -4.23 -3.72
CA THR A 4 -4.79 -2.97 -3.12
C THR A 4 -5.50 -2.02 -4.10
N GLY A 5 -5.74 -2.43 -5.34
CA GLY A 5 -6.33 -1.58 -6.38
C GLY A 5 -7.69 -0.99 -6.00
N ALA A 6 -8.64 -1.80 -5.53
CA ALA A 6 -9.96 -1.29 -5.13
C ALA A 6 -9.87 -0.25 -4.00
N TYR A 7 -8.96 -0.46 -3.04
CA TYR A 7 -8.70 0.50 -1.97
C TYR A 7 -8.17 1.84 -2.52
N CYS A 8 -7.24 1.78 -3.47
CA CYS A 8 -6.67 2.96 -4.12
C CYS A 8 -7.68 3.69 -5.01
N ASP A 9 -8.50 2.94 -5.76
CA ASP A 9 -9.54 3.48 -6.64
C ASP A 9 -10.62 4.20 -5.83
N PHE A 10 -11.11 3.60 -4.74
CA PHE A 10 -12.06 4.26 -3.85
C PHE A 10 -11.49 5.51 -3.19
N HIS A 11 -10.19 5.52 -2.86
CA HIS A 11 -9.54 6.73 -2.37
C HIS A 11 -9.51 7.84 -3.43
N ALA A 12 -9.08 7.52 -4.66
CA ALA A 12 -8.99 8.47 -5.77
C ALA A 12 -10.37 9.02 -6.17
N GLU A 13 -11.43 8.22 -6.04
CA GLU A 13 -12.81 8.62 -6.33
C GLU A 13 -13.50 9.36 -5.17
N GLY A 14 -12.82 9.57 -4.04
CA GLY A 14 -13.39 10.23 -2.86
C GLY A 14 -14.46 9.41 -2.11
N LYS A 15 -14.52 8.10 -2.37
CA LYS A 15 -15.45 7.14 -1.75
C LYS A 15 -14.91 6.64 -0.41
N ALA A 16 -14.92 7.52 0.59
CA ALA A 16 -14.27 7.26 1.88
C ALA A 16 -14.81 6.01 2.59
N ALA A 17 -16.12 5.77 2.57
CA ALA A 17 -16.71 4.62 3.25
C ALA A 17 -16.28 3.29 2.61
N GLU A 18 -16.27 3.24 1.28
CA GLU A 18 -15.85 2.07 0.51
C GLU A 18 -14.35 1.82 0.62
N ARG A 19 -13.54 2.89 0.61
CA ARG A 19 -12.10 2.84 0.89
C ARG A 19 -11.82 2.21 2.25
N ASP A 20 -12.48 2.70 3.29
CA ASP A 20 -12.26 2.24 4.66
C ASP A 20 -12.74 0.79 4.85
N ALA A 21 -13.85 0.41 4.21
CA ALA A 21 -14.32 -0.96 4.18
C ALA A 21 -13.34 -1.91 3.46
N GLU A 22 -12.74 -1.48 2.34
CA GLU A 22 -11.71 -2.27 1.64
C GLU A 22 -10.43 -2.39 2.46
N LEU A 23 -9.99 -1.31 3.12
CA LEU A 23 -8.84 -1.38 4.03
C LEU A 23 -9.09 -2.36 5.19
N SER A 24 -10.30 -2.38 5.76
CA SER A 24 -10.67 -3.38 6.76
C SER A 24 -10.57 -4.81 6.21
N ARG A 25 -11.04 -5.05 4.98
CA ARG A 25 -10.90 -6.35 4.32
C ARG A 25 -9.43 -6.73 4.13
N LEU A 26 -8.58 -5.79 3.71
CA LEU A 26 -7.14 -6.03 3.55
C LEU A 26 -6.49 -6.42 4.89
N THR A 27 -6.85 -5.75 5.99
CA THR A 27 -6.39 -6.08 7.36
C THR A 27 -6.79 -7.50 7.77
N ASP A 28 -8.05 -7.87 7.56
CA ASP A 28 -8.56 -9.20 7.89
C ASP A 28 -7.87 -10.28 7.03
N MET A 29 -7.69 -10.01 5.74
CA MET A 29 -6.99 -10.91 4.81
C MET A 29 -5.51 -11.09 5.17
N ALA A 30 -4.83 -10.01 5.55
CA ALA A 30 -3.43 -10.07 5.98
C ALA A 30 -3.28 -10.90 7.25
N SER A 31 -4.12 -10.66 8.25
CA SER A 31 -4.18 -11.43 9.50
C SER A 31 -4.45 -12.92 9.23
N PHE A 32 -5.44 -13.21 8.38
CA PHE A 32 -5.81 -14.57 8.04
C PHE A 32 -4.69 -15.30 7.28
N ALA A 33 -4.13 -14.70 6.24
CA ALA A 33 -3.03 -15.29 5.48
C ALA A 33 -1.81 -15.56 6.38
N HIS A 34 -1.48 -14.63 7.27
CA HIS A 34 -0.39 -14.82 8.24
C HIS A 34 -0.67 -15.99 9.20
N SER A 35 -1.90 -16.13 9.69
CA SER A 35 -2.29 -17.25 10.57
C SER A 35 -2.19 -18.62 9.89
N LEU A 36 -2.25 -18.66 8.56
CA LEU A 36 -2.01 -19.87 7.76
C LEU A 36 -0.52 -20.13 7.49
N GLY A 37 0.38 -19.29 8.02
CA GLY A 37 1.82 -19.39 7.81
C GLY A 37 2.30 -18.85 6.45
N LEU A 38 1.47 -18.07 5.75
CA LEU A 38 1.86 -17.44 4.49
C LEU A 38 2.61 -16.13 4.74
N GLU A 39 3.60 -15.84 3.90
CA GLU A 39 4.21 -14.51 3.86
C GLU A 39 3.28 -13.55 3.11
N VAL A 40 2.89 -12.46 3.76
CA VAL A 40 1.92 -11.50 3.20
C VAL A 40 2.67 -10.39 2.50
N HIS A 41 2.46 -10.25 1.20
CA HIS A 41 2.86 -9.08 0.43
C HIS A 41 1.61 -8.31 0.02
N ALA A 42 1.72 -7.03 -0.32
CA ALA A 42 0.62 -6.26 -0.89
C ALA A 42 1.13 -5.26 -1.94
N GLY A 43 0.25 -4.76 -2.80
CA GLY A 43 0.65 -3.84 -3.84
C GLY A 43 -0.47 -3.59 -4.83
N HIS A 44 -0.12 -2.97 -5.96
CA HIS A 44 -1.03 -2.51 -7.01
C HIS A 44 -1.83 -1.24 -6.64
N GLY A 45 -1.56 -0.15 -7.36
CA GLY A 45 -2.28 1.13 -7.21
C GLY A 45 -1.79 2.05 -6.10
N LEU A 46 -0.89 1.59 -5.21
CA LEU A 46 -0.40 2.41 -4.09
C LEU A 46 0.31 3.69 -4.57
N THR A 47 -0.01 4.79 -3.90
CA THR A 47 0.56 6.13 -4.08
C THR A 47 1.16 6.61 -2.75
N TYR A 48 1.75 7.81 -2.73
CA TYR A 48 2.19 8.42 -1.48
C TYR A 48 1.05 8.61 -0.45
N ASP A 49 -0.17 8.86 -0.91
CA ASP A 49 -1.32 9.12 -0.04
C ASP A 49 -1.94 7.83 0.54
N THR A 50 -1.77 6.70 -0.15
CA THR A 50 -2.44 5.44 0.19
C THR A 50 -1.51 4.37 0.76
N VAL A 51 -0.20 4.56 0.67
CA VAL A 51 0.77 3.55 1.13
C VAL A 51 0.74 3.33 2.65
N GLN A 52 0.55 4.40 3.44
CA GLN A 52 0.79 4.34 4.89
C GLN A 52 -0.15 3.37 5.63
N PRO A 53 -1.47 3.37 5.39
CA PRO A 53 -2.36 2.44 6.10
C PRO A 53 -2.07 0.96 5.78
N VAL A 54 -1.62 0.66 4.56
CA VAL A 54 -1.22 -0.71 4.16
C VAL A 54 0.15 -1.07 4.74
N ALA A 55 1.09 -0.13 4.74
CA ALA A 55 2.44 -0.33 5.31
C ALA A 55 2.41 -0.58 6.83
N ALA A 56 1.42 -0.01 7.54
CA ALA A 56 1.21 -0.16 8.97
C ALA A 56 0.74 -1.56 9.39
N LEU A 57 0.26 -2.40 8.45
CA LEU A 57 -0.14 -3.77 8.74
C LEU A 57 1.09 -4.62 9.10
N PRO A 58 1.20 -5.15 10.33
CA PRO A 58 2.41 -5.83 10.78
C PRO A 58 2.67 -7.16 10.05
N GLU A 59 1.63 -7.79 9.52
CA GLU A 59 1.73 -9.03 8.75
C GLU A 59 2.39 -8.82 7.39
N VAL A 60 2.24 -7.63 6.79
CA VAL A 60 2.78 -7.32 5.48
C VAL A 60 4.32 -7.28 5.55
N ARG A 61 4.99 -7.99 4.64
CA ARG A 61 6.45 -8.06 4.57
C ARG A 61 7.04 -7.21 3.46
N GLU A 62 6.34 -7.09 2.35
CA GLU A 62 6.78 -6.35 1.18
C GLU A 62 5.61 -5.61 0.52
N LEU A 63 5.89 -4.39 0.05
CA LEU A 63 4.98 -3.62 -0.79
C LEU A 63 5.54 -3.50 -2.22
N ASN A 64 4.86 -4.11 -3.18
CA ASN A 64 5.26 -4.10 -4.59
C ASN A 64 4.61 -2.93 -5.33
N ILE A 65 5.40 -1.88 -5.57
CA ILE A 65 4.94 -0.60 -6.14
C ILE A 65 5.70 -0.32 -7.43
N GLY A 66 4.97 -0.22 -8.55
CA GLY A 66 5.54 -0.05 -9.89
C GLY A 66 5.14 1.27 -10.55
N HIS A 67 4.00 1.27 -11.24
CA HIS A 67 3.54 2.36 -12.10
C HIS A 67 3.65 3.76 -11.46
N PHE A 68 3.19 3.91 -10.22
CA PHE A 68 3.25 5.18 -9.50
C PHE A 68 4.68 5.72 -9.35
N LEU A 69 5.63 4.88 -8.90
CA LEU A 69 7.03 5.28 -8.74
C LEU A 69 7.67 5.70 -10.07
N ILE A 70 7.36 4.99 -11.15
CA ILE A 70 7.86 5.36 -12.48
C ILE A 70 7.24 6.68 -12.97
N GLY A 71 5.95 6.91 -12.70
CA GLY A 71 5.28 8.18 -13.00
C GLY A 71 5.93 9.36 -12.27
N GLU A 72 6.11 9.24 -10.95
CA GLU A 72 6.76 10.25 -10.13
C GLU A 72 8.22 10.48 -10.52
N ALA A 73 8.93 9.42 -10.91
CA ALA A 73 10.32 9.49 -11.34
C ALA A 73 10.54 10.36 -12.59
N ILE A 74 9.52 10.56 -13.43
CA ILE A 74 9.60 11.46 -14.60
C ILE A 74 9.81 12.92 -14.16
N PHE A 75 9.27 13.30 -12.99
CA PHE A 75 9.32 14.67 -12.48
C PHE A 75 10.39 14.85 -11.41
N LEU A 76 10.55 13.87 -10.53
CA LEU A 76 11.43 13.94 -9.36
C LEU A 76 12.78 13.25 -9.56
N GLY A 77 12.87 12.35 -10.54
CA GLY A 77 13.94 11.35 -10.64
C GLY A 77 13.63 10.08 -9.83
N LEU A 78 14.23 8.95 -10.23
CA LEU A 78 13.91 7.63 -9.66
C LEU A 78 14.34 7.49 -8.20
N ASP A 79 15.55 7.91 -7.83
CA ASP A 79 16.05 7.79 -6.44
C ASP A 79 15.21 8.64 -5.46
N PRO A 80 14.87 9.92 -5.74
CA PRO A 80 13.96 10.68 -4.90
C PRO A 80 12.57 10.05 -4.75
N ALA A 81 11.98 9.54 -5.83
CA ALA A 81 10.66 8.89 -5.77
C ALA A 81 10.66 7.64 -4.88
N ILE A 82 11.68 6.79 -5.02
CA ILE A 82 11.83 5.59 -4.18
C ILE A 82 12.05 5.98 -2.71
N ARG A 83 12.90 6.99 -2.44
CA ARG A 83 13.19 7.42 -1.07
C ARG A 83 11.97 7.98 -0.37
N GLU A 84 11.15 8.76 -1.07
CA GLU A 84 9.93 9.31 -0.47
C GLU A 84 8.92 8.22 -0.15
N MET A 85 8.71 7.27 -1.07
CA MET A 85 7.85 6.11 -0.80
C MET A 85 8.35 5.31 0.42
N ARG A 86 9.67 5.05 0.48
CA ARG A 86 10.27 4.34 1.60
C ARG A 86 10.09 5.09 2.92
N ARG A 87 10.29 6.41 2.92
CA ARG A 87 10.13 7.26 4.12
C ARG A 87 8.71 7.17 4.67
N LEU A 88 7.69 7.18 3.80
CA LEU A 88 6.29 7.05 4.19
C LEU A 88 5.97 5.67 4.77
N MET A 89 6.51 4.61 4.16
CA MET A 89 6.38 3.24 4.67
C MET A 89 7.01 3.07 6.04
N ASP A 90 8.19 3.67 6.26
CA ASP A 90 8.90 3.63 7.55
C ASP A 90 8.15 4.40 8.63
N ALA A 91 7.66 5.60 8.30
CA ALA A 91 6.88 6.41 9.21
C ALA A 91 5.59 5.72 9.67
N ALA A 92 5.00 4.85 8.83
CA ALA A 92 3.82 4.09 9.17
C ALA A 92 4.08 2.88 10.09
N ARG A 93 5.34 2.47 10.25
CA ARG A 93 5.77 1.33 11.07
C ARG A 93 6.46 1.70 12.38
N ALA A 94 6.75 2.98 12.58
CA ALA A 94 7.38 3.52 13.79
C ALA A 94 6.38 3.61 14.94
#